data_AF-X0USS7-F1
#
_entry.id   AF-X0USS7-F1
#
_cell.length_a   1.000
_cell.length_b   1.000
_cell.length_c   1.000
_cell.angle_alpha   90.00
_cell.angle_beta   90.00
_cell.angle_gamma   90.00
#
_symmetry.space_group_name_H-M   'P 1'
#
loop_
_entity.id
_entity.type
_entity.pdbx_description
1 polymer ?
#
loop_
_entity_poly.entity_id
_entity_poly.type
_entity_poly.pdbx_seq_one_letter_code
_entity_poly.pdbx_strand_id
1 'polypeptide(L)'
;MFEIQKLTSLSNDQLKLASEVLSNAFQEDPVFSKLIPNDKERHKTLFKIFKFQIKYCLKHGVVLSTSNLKGISLWFPPKNAFISI
;
A
#
# COMPACT_ATOMS: atom_id res chain seq x y z
N MET A 1 -15.03 11.83 -19.10
CA MET A 1 -14.94 12.64 -17.87
C MET A 1 -14.54 11.68 -16.75
N PHE A 2 -13.43 11.91 -16.05
CA PHE A 2 -13.03 11.04 -14.94
C PHE A 2 -13.96 11.31 -13.76
N GLU A 3 -14.70 10.30 -13.33
CA GLU A 3 -15.56 10.38 -12.16
C GLU A 3 -14.68 10.42 -10.91
N ILE A 4 -14.88 11.42 -10.04
CA ILE A 4 -14.14 11.53 -8.77
C ILE A 4 -14.65 10.43 -7.84
N GLN A 5 -13.84 9.40 -7.63
CA GLN A 5 -14.19 8.31 -6.73
C GLN A 5 -14.17 8.80 -5.27
N LYS A 6 -15.21 8.42 -4.51
CA LYS A 6 -15.29 8.68 -3.08
C LYS A 6 -14.18 7.93 -2.35
N LEU A 7 -13.49 8.65 -1.45
CA LEU A 7 -12.50 8.07 -0.55
C LEU A 7 -13.14 7.59 0.75
N THR A 8 -12.70 6.44 1.23
CA THR A 8 -13.16 5.80 2.47
C THR A 8 -11.96 5.35 3.30
N SER A 9 -12.10 5.33 4.62
CA SER A 9 -11.09 4.74 5.49
C SER A 9 -10.98 3.23 5.25
N LEU A 10 -9.75 2.73 5.18
CA LEU A 10 -9.50 1.29 5.06
C LEU A 10 -9.67 0.60 6.44
N SER A 11 -10.27 -0.57 6.46
CA SER A 11 -10.41 -1.41 7.66
C SER A 11 -9.42 -2.59 7.68
N ASN A 12 -9.18 -3.17 8.86
CA ASN A 12 -8.20 -4.26 9.03
C ASN A 12 -8.56 -5.54 8.26
N ASP A 13 -9.85 -5.84 8.06
CA ASP A 13 -10.32 -6.97 7.25
C ASP A 13 -9.93 -6.85 5.77
N GLN A 14 -9.72 -5.62 5.29
CA GLN A 14 -9.30 -5.34 3.91
C GLN A 14 -7.78 -5.40 3.72
N LEU A 15 -6.99 -5.58 4.79
CA LEU A 15 -5.52 -5.51 4.76
C LEU A 15 -4.89 -6.38 3.68
N LYS A 16 -5.36 -7.64 3.53
CA LYS A 16 -4.80 -8.57 2.55
C LYS A 16 -5.02 -8.06 1.12
N LEU A 17 -6.26 -7.68 0.80
CA LEU A 17 -6.62 -7.21 -0.53
C LEU A 17 -5.93 -5.88 -0.86
N ALA A 18 -5.86 -4.98 0.13
CA ALA A 18 -5.14 -3.73 0.02
C ALA A 18 -3.64 -3.90 -0.26
N SER A 19 -3.02 -4.89 0.37
CA SER A 19 -1.61 -5.23 0.13
C SER A 19 -1.39 -5.72 -1.30
N GLU A 20 -2.33 -6.50 -1.83
CA GLU A 20 -2.30 -7.02 -3.21
C GLU A 20 -2.46 -5.89 -4.23
N VAL A 21 -3.34 -4.92 -3.96
CA VAL A 21 -3.55 -3.75 -4.82
C VAL A 21 -2.27 -2.93 -4.94
N LEU A 22 -1.61 -2.62 -3.82
CA LEU A 22 -0.35 -1.89 -3.84
C LEU A 22 0.79 -2.72 -4.45
N SER A 23 0.90 -4.02 -4.15
CA SER A 23 1.97 -4.83 -4.75
C SER A 23 1.82 -4.94 -6.27
N ASN A 24 0.60 -5.05 -6.79
CA ASN A 24 0.34 -4.99 -8.23
C ASN A 24 0.66 -3.61 -8.83
N ALA A 25 0.28 -2.52 -8.15
CA ALA A 25 0.52 -1.17 -8.63
C ALA A 25 2.01 -0.83 -8.77
N PHE A 26 2.84 -1.36 -7.86
CA PHE A 26 4.29 -1.13 -7.84
C PHE A 26 5.11 -2.27 -8.48
N GLN A 27 4.47 -3.28 -9.06
CA GLN A 27 5.16 -4.43 -9.64
C GLN A 27 6.12 -4.03 -10.77
N GLU A 28 5.79 -3.01 -11.56
CA GLU A 28 6.62 -2.51 -12.66
C GLU A 28 7.28 -1.15 -12.33
N ASP A 29 7.25 -0.75 -11.06
CA ASP A 29 7.91 0.49 -10.62
C ASP A 29 9.44 0.39 -10.88
N PRO A 30 10.07 1.39 -11.51
CA PRO A 30 11.49 1.36 -11.86
C PRO A 30 12.44 1.15 -10.67
N VAL A 31 12.08 1.62 -9.47
CA VAL A 31 12.88 1.43 -8.26
C VAL A 31 12.83 -0.03 -7.84
N PHE A 32 11.63 -0.60 -7.73
CA PHE A 32 11.48 -1.97 -7.26
C PHE A 32 11.92 -3.02 -8.29
N SER A 33 11.67 -2.79 -9.58
CA SER A 33 12.11 -3.70 -10.66
C SER A 33 13.63 -3.74 -10.78
N LYS A 34 14.32 -2.62 -10.53
CA LYS A 34 15.79 -2.56 -10.51
C LYS A 34 16.37 -3.22 -9.25
N LEU A 35 15.75 -3.05 -8.09
CA LEU A 35 16.23 -3.63 -6.83
C LEU A 35 15.92 -5.13 -6.68
N ILE A 36 14.80 -5.59 -7.25
CA ILE A 36 14.35 -6.99 -7.19
C ILE A 36 14.00 -7.46 -8.61
N PRO A 37 14.99 -7.88 -9.41
CA PRO A 37 14.79 -8.19 -10.83
C PRO A 37 13.84 -9.36 -11.09
N ASN A 38 13.72 -10.31 -10.16
CA ASN A 38 12.82 -11.46 -10.32
C ASN A 38 11.37 -11.07 -10.01
N ASP A 39 10.49 -11.19 -11.00
CA ASP A 39 9.08 -10.75 -10.90
C ASP A 39 8.30 -11.42 -9.78
N LYS A 40 8.44 -12.75 -9.63
CA LYS A 40 7.70 -13.51 -8.63
C LYS A 40 8.19 -13.20 -7.21
N GLU A 41 9.49 -13.00 -7.05
CA GLU A 41 10.07 -12.60 -5.77
C GLU A 41 9.74 -11.15 -5.43
N ARG A 42 9.72 -10.26 -6.44
CA ARG A 42 9.33 -8.86 -6.29
C ARG A 42 7.90 -8.75 -5.80
N HIS A 43 6.94 -9.42 -6.44
CA HIS A 43 5.54 -9.38 -5.99
C HIS A 43 5.38 -9.87 -4.55
N LYS A 44 6.01 -11.01 -4.21
CA LYS A 44 5.99 -11.55 -2.83
C LYS A 44 6.61 -10.59 -1.81
N THR A 45 7.67 -9.88 -2.19
CA THR A 45 8.36 -8.92 -1.34
C THR A 45 7.54 -7.65 -1.16
N LEU A 46 7.03 -7.09 -2.26
CA LEU A 46 6.12 -5.94 -2.25
C LEU A 46 4.87 -6.20 -1.41
N PHE A 47 4.26 -7.38 -1.56
CA PHE A 47 3.12 -7.77 -0.73
C PHE A 47 3.45 -7.71 0.76
N LYS A 48 4.62 -8.22 1.19
CA LYS A 48 5.07 -8.16 2.59
C LYS A 48 5.32 -6.72 3.04
N ILE A 49 6.00 -5.92 2.22
CA ILE A 49 6.30 -4.50 2.50
C ILE A 49 5.00 -3.72 2.69
N PHE A 50 4.08 -3.79 1.73
CA PHE A 50 2.83 -3.03 1.80
C PHE A 50 1.90 -3.53 2.89
N LYS A 51 1.85 -4.85 3.15
CA LYS A 51 1.12 -5.37 4.30
C LYS A 51 1.62 -4.80 5.62
N PHE A 52 2.95 -4.70 5.78
CA PHE A 52 3.55 -4.09 6.95
C PHE A 52 3.23 -2.60 7.04
N GLN A 53 3.45 -1.85 5.96
CA GLN A 53 3.20 -0.40 5.91
C GLN A 53 1.72 -0.05 6.17
N ILE A 54 0.79 -0.76 5.53
CA ILE A 54 -0.66 -0.57 5.75
C ILE A 54 -1.00 -0.87 7.22
N LYS A 55 -0.56 -2.01 7.76
CA LYS A 55 -0.85 -2.38 9.15
C LYS A 55 -0.31 -1.34 10.14
N TYR A 56 0.89 -0.82 9.90
CA TYR A 56 1.46 0.25 10.71
C TYR A 56 0.65 1.54 10.57
N CYS A 57 0.33 1.96 9.34
CA CYS A 57 -0.40 3.19 9.05
C CYS A 57 -1.84 3.15 9.60
N LEU A 58 -2.51 1.99 9.58
CA LEU A 58 -3.83 1.80 10.21
C LEU A 58 -3.80 2.08 11.72
N LYS A 59 -2.67 1.87 12.40
CA LYS A 59 -2.51 2.12 13.83
C LYS A 59 -2.03 3.55 14.12
N HIS A 60 -1.23 4.12 13.23
CA HIS A 60 -0.42 5.30 13.52
C HIS A 60 -0.66 6.50 12.60
N GLY A 61 -1.50 6.37 11.58
CA GLY A 61 -1.73 7.39 10.56
C GLY A 61 -3.12 7.26 9.91
N VAL A 62 -3.19 7.62 8.63
CA VAL A 62 -4.45 7.61 7.86
C VAL A 62 -4.28 6.75 6.61
N VAL A 63 -5.17 5.77 6.46
CA VAL A 63 -5.24 4.93 5.26
C VAL A 63 -6.57 5.17 4.58
N LEU A 64 -6.53 5.73 3.37
CA LEU A 64 -7.70 5.95 2.54
C LEU A 64 -7.65 5.03 1.33
N SER A 65 -8.81 4.56 0.91
CA SER A 65 -9.01 3.79 -0.31
C SER A 65 -10.16 4.36 -1.14
N THR A 66 -10.18 4.03 -2.43
CA THR A 66 -11.39 4.18 -3.24
C THR A 66 -12.45 3.15 -2.83
N SER A 67 -13.73 3.44 -3.07
CA SER A 67 -14.83 2.53 -2.73
C SER A 67 -14.75 1.14 -3.37
N ASN A 68 -14.09 1.01 -4.52
CA ASN A 68 -13.83 -0.26 -5.21
C ASN A 68 -12.47 -0.90 -4.85
N LEU A 69 -11.74 -0.31 -3.89
CA LEU A 69 -10.45 -0.75 -3.40
C LEU A 69 -9.39 -0.94 -4.51
N LYS A 70 -9.33 -0.01 -5.48
CA LYS A 70 -8.32 0.00 -6.55
C LYS A 70 -7.21 1.03 -6.33
N GLY A 71 -7.47 2.06 -5.55
CA GLY A 71 -6.49 3.06 -5.13
C GLY A 71 -6.38 3.08 -3.62
N ILE A 72 -5.16 3.22 -3.11
CA ILE A 72 -4.86 3.27 -1.68
C ILE A 72 -3.81 4.34 -1.45
N SER A 73 -4.01 5.18 -0.44
CA SER A 73 -3.03 6.17 0.01
C SER A 73 -2.72 5.96 1.49
N LEU A 74 -1.43 6.03 1.83
CA LEU A 74 -0.92 5.93 3.20
C LEU A 74 -0.34 7.28 3.60
N TRP A 75 -0.84 7.84 4.70
CA TRP A 75 -0.35 9.10 5.26
C TRP A 75 0.18 8.85 6.66
N PHE A 76 1.51 8.87 6.80
CA PHE A 76 2.18 8.77 8.09
C PHE A 76 2.30 10.18 8.69
N PRO A 77 1.79 10.44 9.90
CA PRO A 77 1.98 11.73 10.54
C PRO A 77 3.47 11.92 10.87
N PRO A 78 3.98 13.17 10.94
CA PRO A 78 5.42 13.44 11.10
C PRO A 78 6.08 12.69 12.26
N LYS A 79 5.39 12.55 13.40
CA LYS A 79 5.88 11.83 14.59
C LYS A 79 6.15 10.33 14.34
N ASN A 80 5.48 9.74 13.34
CA ASN A 80 5.55 8.32 12.99
C ASN A 80 6.08 8.10 11.56
N ALA A 81 6.70 9.12 10.96
CA ALA A 81 7.23 9.05 9.59
C ALA A 81 8.47 8.15 9.48
N PHE A 82 9.18 7.96 10.60
CA PHE A 82 10.34 7.08 10.70
C PHE A 82 9.97 5.84 11.50
N ILE A 83 10.13 4.67 10.89
CA ILE A 83 10.02 3.39 11.57
C ILE A 83 11.42 3.00 12.02
N SER A 84 11.70 3.10 13.32
CA SER A 84 12.91 2.50 13.89
C SER A 84 12.74 0.98 13.88
N ILE A 85 13.67 0.27 13.23
CA ILE A 85 13.74 -1.19 13.15
C ILE A 85 14.77 -1.67 14.18
#